data_AF-A0A7Y2ED99-F1
#
_entry.id   AF-A0A7Y2ED99-F1
#
_cell.length_a   1.000
_cell.length_b   1.000
_cell.length_c   1.000
_cell.angle_alpha   90.00
_cell.angle_beta   90.00
_cell.angle_gamma   90.00
#
_symmetry.space_group_name_H-M   'P 1'
#
loop_
_entity.id
_entity.type
_entity.pdbx_description
1 polymer ?
#
loop_
_entity_poly.entity_id
_entity_poly.type
_entity_poly.pdbx_seq_one_letter_code
_entity_poly.pdbx_strand_id
1 'polypeptide(L)'
;MISFDSRRAFLILSVLILSFGGWSPTQAADSLENISPQEAFVQTVALKWQVDASRMKVDWGRLENREWKPQDSIKIRSESKRGWFVVLVEGLDVDPMAARVRAGVIDTSWVTVRNLVPGEVLKREDVLAKEQLFWGPPQDQLLEPWGYEVRRKIAVDTALLERHLMAPELVATGEQITLQWTQGSVSVALRGVAQNSARLGEVVRARVEGRRDLLHGIAVKKGVARLQGEGSE
;
A
#
# COMPACT_ATOMS: atom_id res chain seq x y z
N MET A 1 -52.43 -26.81 -9.21
CA MET A 1 -52.10 -26.12 -10.47
C MET A 1 -51.99 -24.63 -10.18
N ILE A 2 -50.82 -24.17 -9.74
CA ILE A 2 -50.49 -22.75 -9.60
C ILE A 2 -49.02 -22.64 -10.03
N SER A 3 -48.82 -22.01 -11.17
CA SER A 3 -47.52 -21.69 -11.76
C SER A 3 -46.97 -20.45 -11.07
N PHE A 4 -45.70 -20.50 -10.62
CA PHE A 4 -44.97 -19.30 -10.18
C PHE A 4 -43.79 -19.11 -11.12
N ASP A 5 -43.95 -18.11 -11.98
CA ASP A 5 -43.02 -17.68 -13.00
C ASP A 5 -41.82 -16.96 -12.37
N SER A 6 -40.64 -17.31 -12.88
CA SER A 6 -39.33 -16.86 -12.43
C SER A 6 -38.91 -15.68 -13.29
N ARG A 7 -38.89 -14.44 -12.75
CA ARG A 7 -38.21 -13.30 -13.40
C ARG A 7 -37.99 -12.14 -12.43
N ARG A 8 -36.73 -11.68 -12.39
CA ARG A 8 -36.22 -10.37 -11.94
C ARG A 8 -35.90 -10.21 -10.45
N ALA A 9 -34.65 -10.50 -10.11
CA ALA A 9 -33.94 -9.81 -9.03
C ALA A 9 -32.86 -8.93 -9.67
N PHE A 10 -33.18 -7.65 -9.89
CA PHE A 10 -32.20 -6.61 -10.23
C PHE A 10 -31.51 -6.18 -8.92
N LEU A 11 -30.23 -6.49 -8.77
CA LEU A 11 -29.38 -5.91 -7.72
C LEU A 11 -28.72 -4.65 -8.29
N ILE A 12 -29.16 -3.49 -7.80
CA ILE A 12 -28.60 -2.18 -8.12
C ILE A 12 -27.32 -2.01 -7.31
N LEU A 13 -26.17 -1.98 -7.99
CA LEU A 13 -24.90 -1.54 -7.41
C LEU A 13 -24.78 -0.02 -7.60
N SER A 14 -24.95 0.75 -6.53
CA SER A 14 -24.76 2.20 -6.56
C SER A 14 -23.26 2.55 -6.58
N VAL A 15 -22.72 2.84 -7.76
CA VAL A 15 -21.39 3.44 -7.91
C VAL A 15 -21.56 4.96 -8.02
N LEU A 16 -21.08 5.70 -7.02
CA LEU A 16 -21.02 7.16 -7.04
C LEU A 16 -19.82 7.57 -7.92
N ILE A 17 -20.07 8.00 -9.15
CA ILE A 17 -19.03 8.52 -10.06
C ILE A 17 -19.08 10.05 -10.03
N LEU A 18 -18.03 10.67 -9.50
CA LEU A 18 -17.78 12.10 -9.61
C LEU A 18 -17.38 12.41 -11.06
N SER A 19 -18.18 13.27 -11.69
CA SER A 19 -18.11 13.64 -13.10
C SER A 19 -16.79 14.33 -13.49
N PHE A 20 -15.96 13.66 -14.29
CA PHE A 20 -15.02 14.31 -15.21
C PHE A 20 -14.96 13.53 -16.53
N GLY A 21 -15.42 14.16 -17.61
CA GLY A 21 -15.11 13.78 -18.99
C GLY A 21 -15.87 12.61 -19.61
N GLY A 22 -16.98 12.90 -20.30
CA GLY A 22 -17.36 12.24 -21.57
C GLY A 22 -17.62 10.73 -21.61
N TRP A 23 -17.64 10.01 -20.50
CA TRP A 23 -17.90 8.57 -20.49
C TRP A 23 -19.37 8.30 -20.14
N SER A 24 -20.16 7.79 -21.10
CA SER A 24 -21.57 7.48 -20.87
C SER A 24 -21.72 6.22 -19.98
N PRO A 25 -22.59 6.23 -18.95
CA PRO A 25 -22.83 5.09 -18.06
C PRO A 25 -23.23 3.80 -18.80
N THR A 26 -23.88 3.94 -19.96
CA THR A 26 -24.34 2.83 -20.80
C THR A 26 -23.19 2.03 -21.41
N GLN A 27 -22.07 2.69 -21.78
CA GLN A 27 -20.89 1.99 -22.33
C GLN A 27 -20.10 1.23 -21.25
N ALA A 28 -20.15 1.66 -19.99
CA ALA A 28 -19.56 0.95 -18.86
C ALA A 28 -20.42 -0.25 -18.42
N ALA A 29 -21.74 -0.22 -18.65
CA ALA A 29 -22.64 -1.33 -18.36
C ALA A 29 -22.54 -2.45 -19.42
N ASP A 30 -22.53 -2.10 -20.71
CA ASP A 30 -22.44 -3.08 -21.81
C ASP A 30 -21.09 -3.82 -21.87
N SER A 31 -20.02 -3.22 -21.33
CA SER A 31 -18.69 -3.84 -21.26
C SER A 31 -18.51 -4.81 -20.09
N LEU A 32 -19.44 -4.85 -19.14
CA LEU A 32 -19.44 -5.78 -18.00
C LEU A 32 -20.32 -7.02 -18.23
N GLU A 33 -21.19 -7.04 -19.24
CA GLU A 33 -22.07 -8.19 -19.51
C GLU A 33 -21.37 -9.40 -20.14
N ASN A 34 -20.11 -9.26 -20.59
CA ASN A 34 -19.35 -10.32 -21.26
C ASN A 34 -18.01 -10.67 -20.60
N ILE A 35 -17.74 -10.20 -19.38
CA ILE A 35 -16.51 -10.60 -18.67
C ILE A 35 -16.66 -12.00 -18.09
N SER A 36 -15.59 -12.79 -18.18
CA SER A 36 -15.59 -14.11 -17.53
C SER A 36 -15.72 -13.96 -16.01
N PRO A 37 -16.28 -14.95 -15.29
CA PRO A 37 -16.40 -14.88 -13.83
C PRO A 37 -15.03 -14.72 -13.14
N GLN A 38 -13.98 -15.25 -13.77
CA GLN A 38 -12.60 -15.12 -13.32
C GLN A 38 -12.11 -13.68 -13.42
N GLU A 39 -12.35 -13.01 -14.55
CA GLU A 39 -12.03 -11.60 -14.73
C GLU A 39 -12.83 -10.71 -13.78
N ALA A 40 -14.12 -11.01 -13.57
CA ALA A 40 -14.95 -10.29 -12.61
C ALA A 40 -14.38 -10.38 -11.18
N PHE A 41 -13.89 -11.56 -10.78
CA PHE A 41 -13.20 -11.74 -9.50
C PHE A 41 -11.91 -10.90 -9.44
N VAL A 42 -11.07 -10.95 -10.47
CA VAL A 42 -9.83 -10.16 -10.54
C VAL A 42 -10.14 -8.66 -10.43
N GLN A 43 -11.09 -8.15 -11.21
CA GLN A 43 -11.50 -6.73 -11.17
C GLN A 43 -12.02 -6.33 -9.78
N THR A 44 -12.82 -7.20 -9.14
CA THR A 44 -13.35 -6.96 -7.81
C THR A 44 -12.23 -6.86 -6.77
N VAL A 45 -11.26 -7.77 -6.79
CA VAL A 45 -10.13 -7.76 -5.85
C VAL A 45 -9.18 -6.60 -6.16
N ALA A 46 -8.93 -6.31 -7.44
CA ALA A 46 -8.10 -5.19 -7.89
C ALA A 46 -8.66 -3.85 -7.40
N LEU A 47 -9.97 -3.62 -7.59
CA LEU A 47 -10.66 -2.42 -7.10
C LEU A 47 -10.56 -2.31 -5.57
N LYS A 48 -10.78 -3.43 -4.86
CA LYS A 48 -10.71 -3.47 -3.39
C LYS A 48 -9.30 -3.13 -2.88
N TRP A 49 -8.27 -3.63 -3.56
CA TRP A 49 -6.87 -3.39 -3.20
C TRP A 49 -6.29 -2.12 -3.83
N GLN A 50 -7.09 -1.37 -4.61
CA GLN A 50 -6.68 -0.16 -5.34
C GLN A 50 -5.45 -0.41 -6.24
N VAL A 51 -5.43 -1.53 -6.93
CA VAL A 51 -4.37 -1.91 -7.88
C VAL A 51 -4.93 -2.09 -9.28
N ASP A 52 -4.05 -2.01 -10.28
CA ASP A 52 -4.38 -2.39 -11.65
C ASP A 52 -4.59 -3.91 -11.74
N ALA A 53 -5.72 -4.34 -12.33
CA ALA A 53 -6.05 -5.74 -12.55
C ALA A 53 -5.00 -6.49 -13.40
N SER A 54 -4.30 -5.81 -14.31
CA SER A 54 -3.23 -6.42 -15.12
C SER A 54 -2.02 -6.87 -14.29
N ARG A 55 -1.85 -6.29 -13.10
CA ARG A 55 -0.78 -6.63 -12.15
C ARG A 55 -1.17 -7.76 -11.20
N MET A 56 -2.43 -8.20 -11.25
CA MET A 56 -2.89 -9.27 -10.38
C MET A 56 -2.47 -10.64 -10.89
N LYS A 57 -2.05 -11.49 -9.95
CA LYS A 57 -1.90 -12.92 -10.18
C LYS A 57 -2.87 -13.67 -9.28
N VAL A 58 -3.62 -14.59 -9.88
CA VAL A 58 -4.54 -15.46 -9.16
C VAL A 58 -4.10 -16.91 -9.35
N ASP A 59 -4.13 -17.67 -8.26
CA ASP A 59 -4.01 -19.13 -8.22
C ASP A 59 -5.39 -19.67 -7.86
N TRP A 60 -6.02 -20.34 -8.83
CA TRP A 60 -7.38 -20.85 -8.71
C TRP A 60 -7.45 -22.20 -8.00
N GLY A 61 -6.30 -22.81 -7.68
CA GLY A 61 -6.21 -24.09 -7.01
C GLY A 61 -7.02 -25.17 -7.73
N ARG A 62 -8.05 -25.69 -7.07
CA ARG A 62 -8.92 -26.75 -7.63
C ARG A 62 -9.78 -26.29 -8.81
N LEU A 63 -9.88 -24.98 -9.05
CA LEU A 63 -10.67 -24.41 -10.14
C LEU A 63 -9.83 -24.07 -11.38
N GLU A 64 -8.51 -24.29 -11.37
CA GLU A 64 -7.60 -23.87 -12.45
C GLU A 64 -8.00 -24.44 -13.82
N ASN A 65 -8.41 -25.71 -13.86
CA ASN A 65 -8.79 -26.42 -15.09
C ASN A 65 -10.31 -26.50 -15.27
N ARG A 66 -11.10 -25.72 -14.54
CA ARG A 66 -12.56 -25.70 -14.68
C ARG A 66 -12.92 -25.01 -15.99
N GLU A 67 -13.86 -25.58 -16.73
CA GLU A 67 -14.52 -24.90 -17.84
C GLU A 67 -15.53 -23.90 -17.28
N TRP A 68 -15.33 -22.62 -17.56
CA TRP A 68 -16.18 -21.53 -17.06
C TRP A 68 -17.25 -21.18 -18.09
N LYS A 69 -18.51 -21.21 -17.68
CA LYS A 69 -19.62 -20.73 -18.51
C LYS A 69 -19.90 -19.24 -18.22
N PRO A 70 -20.38 -18.45 -19.18
CA PRO A 70 -20.72 -17.04 -18.96
C PRO A 70 -21.76 -16.82 -17.85
N GLN A 71 -22.66 -17.79 -17.63
CA GLN A 71 -23.66 -17.74 -16.56
C GLN A 71 -23.14 -18.12 -15.17
N ASP A 72 -21.90 -18.62 -15.05
CA ASP A 72 -21.32 -18.93 -13.76
C ASP A 72 -21.08 -17.63 -12.97
N SER A 73 -21.14 -17.67 -11.65
CA SER A 73 -20.85 -16.53 -10.80
C SER A 73 -19.94 -16.91 -9.65
N ILE A 74 -19.05 -15.99 -9.27
CA ILE A 74 -18.11 -16.15 -8.15
C ILE A 74 -18.52 -15.18 -7.05
N LYS A 75 -18.90 -15.72 -5.89
CA LYS A 75 -19.21 -14.92 -4.69
C LYS A 75 -18.09 -15.06 -3.67
N ILE A 76 -17.46 -13.96 -3.30
CA ILE A 76 -16.45 -13.92 -2.25
C ILE A 76 -17.16 -14.06 -0.89
N ARG A 77 -16.79 -15.08 -0.10
CA ARG A 77 -17.35 -15.33 1.23
C ARG A 77 -16.43 -14.84 2.35
N SER A 78 -15.12 -14.96 2.17
CA SER A 78 -14.13 -14.48 3.15
C SER A 78 -12.80 -14.16 2.48
N GLU A 79 -12.02 -13.31 3.14
CA GLU A 79 -10.67 -12.91 2.74
C GLU A 79 -9.72 -12.97 3.94
N SER A 80 -8.44 -13.24 3.67
CA SER A 80 -7.36 -13.11 4.64
C SER A 80 -6.32 -12.06 4.20
N LYS A 81 -5.57 -11.53 5.17
CA LYS A 81 -4.43 -10.62 4.92
C LYS A 81 -3.29 -11.23 4.07
N ARG A 82 -3.32 -12.53 3.78
CA ARG A 82 -2.31 -13.25 2.96
C ARG A 82 -2.81 -13.57 1.55
N GLY A 83 -3.90 -12.92 1.13
CA GLY A 83 -4.47 -13.07 -0.21
C GLY A 83 -5.26 -14.36 -0.42
N TRP A 84 -5.58 -15.10 0.63
CA TRP A 84 -6.51 -16.22 0.51
C TRP A 84 -7.96 -15.74 0.52
N PHE A 85 -8.75 -16.29 -0.39
CA PHE A 85 -10.18 -16.10 -0.51
C PHE A 85 -10.89 -17.45 -0.42
N VAL A 86 -12.06 -17.46 0.22
CA VAL A 86 -13.04 -18.53 0.03
C VAL A 86 -14.10 -17.98 -0.90
N VAL A 87 -14.26 -18.64 -2.04
CA VAL A 87 -15.26 -18.27 -3.04
C VAL A 87 -16.31 -19.37 -3.15
N LEU A 88 -17.55 -18.97 -3.39
CA LEU A 88 -18.63 -19.86 -3.79
C LEU A 88 -18.84 -19.67 -5.28
N VAL A 89 -18.71 -20.76 -6.04
CA VAL A 89 -19.00 -20.79 -7.47
C VAL A 89 -20.40 -21.36 -7.65
N GLU A 90 -21.27 -20.62 -8.32
CA GLU A 90 -22.65 -21.01 -8.64
C GLU A 90 -22.81 -20.98 -10.16
N GLY A 91 -23.51 -21.96 -10.73
CA GLY A 91 -23.85 -22.00 -12.15
C GLY A 91 -25.18 -22.73 -12.36
N LEU A 92 -25.81 -22.54 -13.51
CA LEU A 92 -27.15 -23.10 -13.79
C LEU A 92 -27.17 -24.64 -13.85
N ASP A 93 -26.05 -25.26 -14.24
CA ASP A 93 -25.94 -26.70 -14.50
C ASP A 93 -24.97 -27.43 -13.54
N VAL A 94 -24.59 -26.78 -12.44
CA VAL A 94 -23.54 -27.28 -11.54
C VAL A 94 -23.91 -26.99 -10.10
N ASP A 95 -23.72 -28.01 -9.25
CA ASP A 95 -23.90 -27.85 -7.81
C ASP A 95 -22.98 -26.74 -7.29
N PRO A 96 -23.49 -25.83 -6.42
CA PRO A 96 -22.69 -24.79 -5.81
C PRO A 96 -21.46 -25.38 -5.10
N MET A 97 -20.28 -24.85 -5.42
CA MET A 97 -19.04 -25.35 -4.87
C MET A 97 -18.24 -24.25 -4.18
N ALA A 98 -17.79 -24.53 -2.96
CA ALA A 98 -16.83 -23.68 -2.26
C ALA A 98 -15.40 -24.05 -2.66
N ALA A 99 -14.58 -23.04 -2.98
CA ALA A 99 -13.18 -23.21 -3.32
C ALA A 99 -12.30 -22.18 -2.61
N ARG A 100 -11.02 -22.54 -2.43
CA ARG A 100 -9.99 -21.61 -1.97
C ARG A 100 -9.23 -21.09 -3.18
N VAL A 101 -9.19 -19.77 -3.30
CA VAL A 101 -8.47 -19.04 -4.34
C VAL A 101 -7.42 -18.17 -3.66
N ARG A 102 -6.26 -18.00 -4.28
CA ARG A 102 -5.23 -17.09 -3.77
C ARG A 102 -5.00 -15.98 -4.78
N ALA A 103 -5.00 -14.74 -4.32
CA ALA A 103 -4.67 -13.59 -5.16
C ALA A 103 -3.44 -12.87 -4.60
N GLY A 104 -2.65 -12.32 -5.52
CA GLY A 104 -1.46 -11.54 -5.24
C GLY A 104 -1.26 -10.48 -6.30
N VAL A 105 -0.32 -9.59 -6.04
CA VAL A 105 0.02 -8.45 -6.89
C VAL A 105 1.49 -8.57 -7.29
N ILE A 106 1.76 -8.38 -8.57
CA ILE A 106 3.12 -8.17 -9.07
C ILE A 106 3.46 -6.70 -8.86
N ASP A 107 4.50 -6.46 -8.07
CA ASP A 107 4.95 -5.12 -7.74
C ASP A 107 6.48 -5.03 -7.82
N THR A 108 6.97 -3.84 -8.14
CA THR A 108 8.40 -3.55 -8.08
C THR A 108 8.77 -3.35 -6.62
N SER A 109 9.82 -4.02 -6.16
CA SER A 109 10.33 -3.90 -4.81
C SER A 109 11.84 -3.84 -4.77
N TRP A 110 12.37 -3.23 -3.70
CA TRP A 110 13.81 -3.24 -3.44
C TRP A 110 14.23 -4.58 -2.85
N VAL A 111 15.14 -5.27 -3.52
CA VAL A 111 15.62 -6.61 -3.13
C VAL A 111 17.12 -6.54 -2.85
N THR A 112 17.54 -7.16 -1.75
CA THR A 112 18.95 -7.20 -1.34
C THR A 112 19.83 -7.97 -2.32
N VAL A 113 21.00 -7.43 -2.67
CA VAL A 113 21.98 -8.12 -3.55
C VAL A 113 23.05 -8.89 -2.77
N ARG A 114 23.08 -8.72 -1.45
CA ARG A 114 23.95 -9.44 -0.52
C ARG A 114 23.25 -9.64 0.81
N ASN A 115 23.85 -10.45 1.69
CA ASN A 115 23.41 -10.52 3.07
C ASN A 115 23.68 -9.19 3.79
N LEU A 116 22.70 -8.72 4.56
CA LEU A 116 22.78 -7.54 5.41
C LEU A 116 22.69 -7.94 6.88
N VAL A 117 23.45 -7.25 7.73
CA VAL A 117 23.48 -7.49 9.18
C VAL A 117 22.89 -6.31 9.94
N PRO A 118 22.41 -6.52 11.18
CA PRO A 118 21.87 -5.43 12.00
C PRO A 118 22.87 -4.30 12.20
N GLY A 119 22.40 -3.05 12.16
CA GLY A 119 23.21 -1.84 12.32
C GLY A 119 23.85 -1.32 11.03
N GLU A 120 23.83 -2.09 9.93
CA GLU A 120 24.30 -1.58 8.63
C GLU A 120 23.38 -0.47 8.11
N VAL A 121 23.97 0.59 7.56
CA VAL A 121 23.25 1.62 6.83
C VAL A 121 23.14 1.19 5.36
N LEU A 122 21.92 1.11 4.85
CA LEU A 122 21.64 0.74 3.47
C LEU A 122 22.20 1.76 2.48
N LYS A 123 22.98 1.25 1.52
CA LYS A 123 23.47 2.01 0.37
C LYS A 123 22.71 1.60 -0.89
N ARG A 124 22.89 2.40 -1.94
CA ARG A 124 22.24 2.14 -3.23
C ARG A 124 22.74 0.84 -3.86
N GLU A 125 24.02 0.50 -3.69
CA GLU A 125 24.59 -0.75 -4.19
C GLU A 125 24.13 -2.01 -3.44
N ASP A 126 23.47 -1.87 -2.28
CA ASP A 126 23.06 -3.02 -1.46
C ASP A 126 21.75 -3.66 -1.96
N VAL A 127 21.05 -3.01 -2.90
CA VAL A 127 19.76 -3.49 -3.41
C VAL A 127 19.60 -3.22 -4.89
N LEU A 128 18.61 -3.88 -5.49
CA LEU A 128 18.13 -3.61 -6.84
C LEU A 128 16.60 -3.59 -6.87
N ALA A 129 16.02 -2.87 -7.81
CA ALA A 129 14.58 -2.92 -8.06
C ALA A 129 14.26 -4.20 -8.84
N LYS A 130 13.30 -4.98 -8.36
CA LYS A 130 12.86 -6.23 -8.99
C LYS A 130 11.35 -6.39 -8.88
N GLU A 131 10.73 -6.87 -9.95
CA GLU A 131 9.35 -7.31 -9.90
C GLU A 131 9.23 -8.57 -9.04
N GLN A 132 8.30 -8.54 -8.09
CA GLN A 132 8.02 -9.65 -7.21
C GLN A 132 6.52 -9.86 -7.06
N LEU A 133 6.13 -11.12 -6.89
CA LEU A 133 4.76 -11.50 -6.58
C LEU A 133 4.55 -11.47 -5.06
N PHE A 134 3.68 -10.57 -4.61
CA PHE A 134 3.23 -10.49 -3.22
C PHE A 134 1.83 -11.07 -3.09
N TRP A 135 1.69 -12.13 -2.29
CA TRP A 135 0.39 -12.73 -2.00
C TRP A 135 -0.36 -11.92 -0.94
N GLY A 136 -1.53 -11.38 -1.31
CA GLY A 136 -2.30 -10.44 -0.49
C GLY A 136 -2.31 -9.03 -1.05
N PRO A 137 -2.92 -8.08 -0.32
CA PRO A 137 -2.92 -6.68 -0.71
C PRO A 137 -1.49 -6.12 -0.78
N PRO A 138 -1.26 -5.06 -1.56
CA PRO A 138 0.01 -4.33 -1.55
C PRO A 138 0.44 -3.97 -0.12
N GLN A 139 1.74 -4.08 0.14
CA GLN A 139 2.34 -3.62 1.38
C GLN A 139 3.00 -2.26 1.13
N ASP A 140 3.02 -1.39 2.14
CA ASP A 140 3.74 -0.12 2.06
C ASP A 140 5.22 -0.41 1.80
N GLN A 141 5.66 -0.05 0.59
CA GLN A 141 7.03 -0.17 0.17
C GLN A 141 7.75 1.15 0.38
N LEU A 142 8.99 1.07 0.84
CA LEU A 142 9.83 2.27 0.93
C LEU A 142 10.22 2.72 -0.48
N LEU A 143 9.87 3.96 -0.83
CA LEU A 143 10.24 4.57 -2.11
C LEU A 143 11.76 4.57 -2.28
N GLU A 144 12.50 5.00 -1.24
CA GLU A 144 13.96 5.07 -1.23
C GLU A 144 14.50 4.61 0.13
N PRO A 145 15.05 3.38 0.24
CA PRO A 145 15.52 2.84 1.52
C PRO A 145 16.96 3.26 1.85
N TRP A 146 17.59 4.13 1.05
CA TRP A 146 18.97 4.58 1.26
C TRP A 146 19.09 5.36 2.58
N GLY A 147 20.15 5.10 3.35
CA GLY A 147 20.38 5.75 4.64
C GLY A 147 19.59 5.13 5.80
N TYR A 148 18.63 4.23 5.54
CA TYR A 148 18.00 3.47 6.61
C TYR A 148 18.97 2.46 7.21
N GLU A 149 18.79 2.19 8.49
CA GLU A 149 19.59 1.23 9.24
C GLU A 149 18.87 -0.12 9.32
N VAL A 150 19.60 -1.21 9.11
CA VAL A 150 19.06 -2.57 9.13
C VAL A 150 18.78 -2.99 10.58
N ARG A 151 17.54 -3.37 10.90
CA ARG A 151 17.14 -3.79 12.26
C ARG A 151 17.49 -5.24 12.59
N ARG A 152 17.55 -6.09 11.57
CA ARG A 152 17.70 -7.54 11.70
C ARG A 152 18.45 -8.10 10.52
N LYS A 153 19.03 -9.30 10.65
CA LYS A 153 19.67 -9.98 9.52
C LYS A 153 18.69 -10.14 8.35
N ILE A 154 19.12 -9.78 7.15
CA ILE A 154 18.36 -9.94 5.91
C ILE A 154 19.23 -10.77 4.94
N ALA A 155 18.67 -11.85 4.39
CA ALA A 155 19.38 -12.66 3.41
C ALA A 155 19.48 -11.91 2.06
N VAL A 156 20.38 -12.35 1.19
CA VAL A 156 20.37 -11.98 -0.23
C VAL A 156 19.03 -12.37 -0.89
N ASP A 157 18.66 -11.68 -1.97
CA ASP A 157 17.43 -11.91 -2.75
C ASP A 157 16.14 -11.78 -1.93
N THR A 158 16.17 -11.01 -0.84
CA THR A 158 15.03 -10.77 0.02
C THR A 158 14.46 -9.38 -0.19
N ALA A 159 13.13 -9.29 -0.34
CA ALA A 159 12.42 -8.02 -0.41
C ALA A 159 12.65 -7.19 0.87
N LEU A 160 13.00 -5.92 0.71
CA LEU A 160 13.03 -4.97 1.80
C LEU A 160 11.62 -4.53 2.14
N LEU A 161 11.34 -4.56 3.44
CA LEU A 161 10.04 -4.19 4.00
C LEU A 161 10.33 -3.24 5.15
N GLU A 162 9.43 -2.31 5.42
CA GLU A 162 9.65 -1.26 6.43
C GLU A 162 10.08 -1.82 7.79
N ARG A 163 9.45 -2.92 8.24
CA ARG A 163 9.81 -3.63 9.48
C ARG A 163 11.25 -4.15 9.54
N HIS A 164 11.94 -4.25 8.41
CA HIS A 164 13.35 -4.65 8.35
C HIS A 164 14.28 -3.50 8.71
N LEU A 165 13.80 -2.26 8.65
CA LEU A 165 14.60 -1.05 8.61
C LEU A 165 14.19 -0.06 9.68
N MET A 166 15.14 0.78 10.07
CA MET A 166 14.98 1.87 11.01
C MET A 166 15.38 3.16 10.30
N ALA A 167 14.55 4.20 10.42
CA ALA A 167 14.82 5.46 9.75
C ALA A 167 16.18 6.04 10.17
N PRO A 168 16.90 6.76 9.28
CA PRO A 168 18.20 7.35 9.63
C PRO A 168 18.09 8.29 10.82
N GLU A 169 19.08 8.29 11.71
CA GLU A 169 19.28 9.37 12.67
C GLU A 169 19.73 10.63 11.93
N LEU A 170 18.96 11.70 12.05
CA LEU A 170 19.20 12.96 11.35
C LEU A 170 19.69 14.07 12.27
N VAL A 171 19.41 13.94 13.57
CA VAL A 171 19.79 14.91 14.59
C VAL A 171 20.33 14.14 15.79
N ALA A 172 21.51 14.51 16.25
CA ALA A 172 22.08 14.02 17.50
C ALA A 172 21.82 15.00 18.65
N THR A 173 21.79 14.50 19.88
CA THR A 173 21.69 15.35 21.08
C THR A 173 22.91 16.29 21.17
N GLY A 174 22.67 17.57 21.43
CA GLY A 174 23.72 18.59 21.49
C GLY A 174 24.16 19.13 20.12
N GLU A 175 23.65 18.59 19.03
CA GLU A 175 23.95 19.07 17.67
C GLU A 175 23.33 20.46 17.44
N GLN A 176 24.07 21.32 16.74
CA GLN A 176 23.52 22.59 16.25
C GLN A 176 22.65 22.32 15.02
N ILE A 177 21.37 22.66 15.12
CA ILE A 177 20.37 22.39 14.09
C ILE A 177 19.71 23.67 13.57
N THR A 178 19.10 23.56 12.39
CA THR A 178 18.24 24.58 11.82
C THR A 178 16.78 24.15 11.94
N LEU A 179 15.98 24.97 12.63
CA LEU A 179 14.53 24.83 12.70
C LEU A 179 13.91 25.65 11.59
N GLN A 180 13.20 25.00 10.66
CA GLN A 180 12.58 25.64 9.51
C GLN A 180 11.07 25.61 9.61
N TRP A 181 10.44 26.74 9.33
CA TRP A 181 8.99 26.84 9.16
C TRP A 181 8.70 27.49 7.82
N THR A 182 7.65 27.02 7.15
CA THR A 182 7.23 27.61 5.87
C THR A 182 5.72 27.64 5.81
N GLN A 183 5.16 28.82 5.48
CA GLN A 183 3.74 29.02 5.22
C GLN A 183 3.59 29.94 4.00
N GLY A 184 3.04 29.39 2.91
CA GLY A 184 2.98 30.11 1.64
C GLY A 184 4.37 30.52 1.14
N SER A 185 4.58 31.81 0.90
CA SER A 185 5.86 32.39 0.50
C SER A 185 6.77 32.76 1.67
N VAL A 186 6.30 32.65 2.91
CA VAL A 186 7.07 33.01 4.10
C VAL A 186 7.85 31.80 4.59
N SER A 187 9.16 31.97 4.78
CA SER A 187 10.03 30.96 5.36
C SER A 187 10.83 31.56 6.51
N VAL A 188 10.88 30.86 7.64
CA VAL A 188 11.63 31.23 8.83
C VAL A 188 12.62 30.12 9.14
N ALA A 189 13.87 30.50 9.41
CA ALA A 189 14.91 29.59 9.85
C ALA A 189 15.53 30.10 11.17
N LEU A 190 15.48 29.26 12.21
CA LEU A 190 16.08 29.55 13.51
C LEU A 190 17.22 28.55 13.76
N ARG A 191 18.29 29.01 14.41
CA ARG A 191 19.36 28.12 14.88
C ARG A 191 19.10 27.74 16.33
N GLY A 192 19.30 26.47 16.65
CA GLY A 192 19.17 25.97 18.01
C GLY A 192 20.07 24.78 18.28
N VAL A 193 20.13 24.36 19.54
CA VAL A 193 20.86 23.17 19.97
C VAL A 193 19.85 22.08 20.33
N ALA A 194 19.96 20.94 19.67
CA ALA A 194 19.10 19.78 19.91
C ALA A 194 19.24 19.28 21.36
N GLN A 195 18.12 18.99 22.01
CA GLN A 195 18.05 18.45 23.37
C GLN A 195 17.79 16.93 23.38
N ASN A 196 17.51 16.34 22.22
CA ASN A 196 17.40 14.90 22.01
C ASN A 196 17.90 14.52 20.63
N SER A 197 18.23 13.24 20.46
CA SER A 197 18.47 12.65 19.14
C SER A 197 17.12 12.35 18.49
N ALA A 198 17.07 12.39 17.16
CA ALA A 198 15.85 12.12 16.39
C ALA A 198 16.16 11.54 15.01
N ARG A 199 15.37 10.55 14.62
CA ARG A 199 15.36 9.95 13.29
C ARG A 199 14.39 10.67 12.37
N LEU A 200 14.49 10.41 11.06
CA LEU A 200 13.55 10.94 10.07
C LEU A 200 12.10 10.76 10.53
N GLY A 201 11.33 11.85 10.58
CA GLY A 201 9.94 11.85 11.00
C GLY A 201 9.71 11.96 12.52
N GLU A 202 10.75 11.86 13.34
CA GLU A 202 10.63 11.98 14.80
C GLU A 202 10.68 13.44 15.29
N VAL A 203 10.17 13.66 16.51
CA VAL A 203 10.15 14.98 17.15
C VAL A 203 11.54 15.35 17.68
N VAL A 204 11.98 16.54 17.30
CA VAL A 204 13.19 17.20 17.80
C VAL A 204 12.79 18.31 18.76
N ARG A 205 13.38 18.31 19.95
CA ARG A 205 13.30 19.42 20.90
C ARG A 205 14.59 20.22 20.83
N ALA A 206 14.49 21.53 20.69
CA ALA A 206 15.66 22.39 20.51
C ALA A 206 15.59 23.65 21.36
N ARG A 207 16.73 24.02 21.94
CA ARG A 207 16.92 25.28 22.66
C ARG A 207 17.41 26.33 21.68
N VAL A 208 16.68 27.43 21.58
CA VAL A 208 17.03 28.58 20.74
C VAL A 208 17.49 29.72 21.64
N GLU A 209 18.57 30.40 21.26
CA GLU A 209 19.08 31.54 22.00
C GLU A 209 18.02 32.66 22.09
N GLY A 210 17.89 33.27 23.27
CA GLY A 210 16.88 34.30 23.52
C GLY A 210 15.45 33.78 23.76
N ARG A 211 15.20 32.46 23.69
CA ARG A 211 13.93 31.85 24.11
C ARG A 211 14.10 31.02 25.37
N ARG A 212 13.11 31.11 26.27
CA ARG A 212 13.06 30.28 27.49
C ARG A 212 12.56 28.87 27.20
N ASP A 213 11.55 28.76 26.33
CA ASP A 213 10.92 27.47 26.01
C ASP A 213 11.64 26.73 24.89
N LEU A 214 11.49 25.40 24.91
CA LEU A 214 11.99 24.54 23.84
C LEU A 214 11.05 24.61 22.65
N LEU A 215 11.64 24.64 21.45
CA LEU A 215 10.86 24.51 20.22
C LEU A 215 10.82 23.05 19.78
N HIS A 216 9.65 22.65 19.28
CA HIS A 216 9.40 21.32 18.76
C HIS A 216 9.30 21.36 17.24
N GLY A 217 9.96 20.41 16.59
CA GLY A 217 9.86 20.21 15.15
C GLY A 217 10.00 18.74 14.79
N ILE A 218 9.84 18.41 13.52
CA ILE A 218 10.01 17.06 12.98
C ILE A 218 11.32 16.99 12.20
N ALA A 219 12.18 16.02 12.49
CA ALA A 219 13.42 15.83 11.73
C ALA A 219 13.11 15.46 10.28
N VAL A 220 13.66 16.23 9.34
CA VAL A 220 13.36 16.10 7.90
C VAL A 220 14.61 15.90 7.06
N LYS A 221 15.76 16.41 7.54
CA LYS A 221 17.06 16.26 6.92
C LYS A 221 18.13 16.34 8.00
N LYS A 222 19.34 15.85 7.71
CA LYS A 222 20.48 15.96 8.62
C LYS A 222 20.66 17.40 9.12
N GLY A 223 20.63 17.59 10.45
CA GLY A 223 20.76 18.89 11.12
C GLY A 223 19.57 19.85 10.90
N VAL A 224 18.44 19.37 10.35
CA VAL A 224 17.27 20.22 10.03
C VAL A 224 15.98 19.59 10.55
N ALA A 225 15.21 20.38 11.29
CA ALA A 225 13.89 20.02 11.75
C ALA A 225 12.84 21.04 11.27
N ARG A 226 11.68 20.56 10.84
CA ARG A 226 10.55 21.39 10.43
C ARG A 226 9.68 21.70 11.64
N LEU A 227 9.51 22.97 11.97
CA LEU A 227 8.57 23.41 13.01
C LEU A 227 7.14 23.08 12.58
N GLN A 228 6.36 22.54 13.51
CA GLN A 228 4.91 22.50 13.34
C GLN A 228 4.40 23.89 13.75
N GLY A 229 3.70 24.57 12.85
CA GLY A 229 3.08 25.84 13.20
C GLY A 229 1.99 25.59 14.23
N GLU A 230 2.14 26.14 15.44
CA GLU A 230 1.00 26.39 16.32
C GLU A 230 0.16 27.48 15.65
N GLY A 231 -0.75 27.07 14.76
CA GLY A 231 -1.91 27.86 14.45
C GLY A 231 -2.86 27.75 15.64
N SER A 232 -2.63 28.54 16.67
CA SER A 232 -3.70 28.89 17.62
C SER A 232 -4.67 29.80 16.86
N GLU A 233 -5.78 29.21 16.40
CA GLU A 233 -7.03 29.95 16.16
C GLU A 233 -7.50 30.69 17.42
#